data_AF-A0A4Q2RDN0-F1
#
_entry.id   AF-A0A4Q2RDN0-F1
#
_cell.length_a   1.000
_cell.length_b   1.000
_cell.length_c   1.000
_cell.angle_alpha   90.00
_cell.angle_beta   90.00
_cell.angle_gamma   90.00
#
_symmetry.space_group_name_H-M   'P 1'
#
loop_
_entity.id
_entity.type
_entity.pdbx_description
1 polymer ?
#
loop_
_entity_poly.entity_id
_entity_poly.type
_entity_poly.pdbx_seq_one_letter_code
_entity_poly.pdbx_strand_id
1 'polypeptide(L)'
;MRLPIVSAAVFGAVLGAALALSAPARADFRVCNNTASRVSLAMAHTDGAAWVSEGWWNLKASTCETLLRGALAAEFYYVYGIDESGGEWKGKAFMCTRDREFRIDGRQDCFVRGFDRTGFLEIDTGKDAKDWTVQLTDPGKPGAPPTTPAAAATTAPATPALAGVPAPTTPAPAAAP
;
A
#
# COMPACT_ATOMS: atom_id res chain seq x y z
N MET A 1 40.36 61.10 10.08
CA MET A 1 39.49 60.84 8.90
C MET A 1 38.82 59.49 9.14
N ARG A 2 37.62 59.44 9.74
CA ARG A 2 36.27 59.45 9.13
C ARG A 2 36.05 58.37 8.04
N LEU A 3 35.22 57.38 8.44
CA LEU A 3 34.49 56.26 7.76
C LEU A 3 34.09 56.47 6.28
N PRO A 4 33.69 55.43 5.47
CA PRO A 4 32.69 54.37 5.80
C PRO A 4 32.87 52.96 5.15
N ILE A 5 32.36 51.88 5.77
CA ILE A 5 31.14 51.10 5.43
C ILE A 5 31.04 50.66 3.96
N VAL A 6 30.94 49.34 3.72
CA VAL A 6 30.39 48.56 2.57
C VAL A 6 31.18 47.23 2.58
N SER A 7 30.65 46.01 2.58
CA SER A 7 29.31 45.44 2.53
C SER A 7 29.49 43.98 2.98
N ALA A 8 28.65 43.49 3.88
CA ALA A 8 27.66 42.44 3.61
C ALA A 8 28.20 41.16 2.93
N ALA A 9 27.80 40.02 3.52
CA ALA A 9 27.83 38.67 2.95
C ALA A 9 29.07 37.82 3.20
N VAL A 10 29.27 37.36 4.45
CA VAL A 10 29.87 36.03 4.69
C VAL A 10 29.12 35.34 5.84
N PHE A 11 27.82 35.11 5.68
CA PHE A 11 27.01 34.29 6.59
C PHE A 11 26.17 33.29 5.80
N GLY A 12 26.78 32.62 4.82
CA GLY A 12 26.08 31.72 3.90
C GLY A 12 26.94 30.56 3.48
N ALA A 13 27.31 29.66 4.39
CA ALA A 13 27.97 28.40 4.00
C ALA A 13 27.95 27.33 5.11
N VAL A 14 26.80 27.03 5.75
CA VAL A 14 26.69 25.82 6.60
C VAL A 14 25.36 25.05 6.40
N LEU A 15 24.55 25.43 5.40
CA LEU A 15 23.23 24.80 5.16
C LEU A 15 23.25 23.85 3.94
N GLY A 16 24.21 22.92 3.88
CA GLY A 16 24.49 22.17 2.64
C GLY A 16 24.84 20.70 2.80
N ALA A 17 24.35 20.01 3.83
CA ALA A 17 24.62 18.57 3.98
C ALA A 17 23.49 17.82 4.71
N ALA A 18 22.24 18.05 4.33
CA ALA A 18 21.15 17.11 4.59
C ALA A 18 20.88 16.33 3.30
N LEU A 19 21.88 15.57 2.83
CA LEU A 19 21.66 14.55 1.80
C LEU A 19 20.79 13.47 2.44
N ALA A 20 19.50 13.56 2.16
CA ALA A 20 18.51 12.57 2.49
C ALA A 20 19.03 11.18 2.10
N LEU A 21 19.32 10.34 3.09
CA LEU A 21 19.33 8.90 2.89
C LEU A 21 17.89 8.48 2.65
N SER A 22 17.41 8.70 1.42
CA SER A 22 16.23 8.02 0.92
C SER A 22 16.57 6.55 0.87
N ALA A 23 16.20 5.80 1.92
CA ALA A 23 16.21 4.34 1.83
C ALA A 23 15.47 3.96 0.54
N PRO A 24 15.99 3.01 -0.27
CA PRO A 24 15.27 2.57 -1.45
C PRO A 24 13.91 2.11 -0.97
N ALA A 25 12.86 2.87 -1.32
CA ALA A 25 11.49 2.43 -1.14
C ALA A 25 11.36 1.21 -2.05
N ARG A 26 11.58 0.04 -1.47
CA ARG A 26 11.37 -1.22 -2.17
C ARG A 26 9.88 -1.28 -2.36
N ALA A 27 9.46 -1.24 -3.60
CA ALA A 27 8.09 -1.52 -3.94
C ALA A 27 7.95 -3.04 -3.90
N ASP A 28 7.26 -3.61 -2.93
CA ASP A 28 7.13 -5.06 -2.80
C ASP A 28 5.65 -5.46 -2.75
N PHE A 29 5.25 -6.50 -3.51
CA PHE A 29 3.93 -7.12 -3.37
C PHE A 29 4.00 -8.17 -2.27
N ARG A 30 3.39 -7.88 -1.12
CA ARG A 30 3.36 -8.78 0.04
C ARG A 30 1.98 -9.41 0.20
N VAL A 31 1.97 -10.68 0.55
CA VAL A 31 0.75 -11.38 0.95
C VAL A 31 0.94 -11.95 2.34
N CYS A 32 0.03 -11.59 3.24
CA CYS A 32 -0.01 -12.03 4.62
C CYS A 32 -1.09 -13.10 4.77
N ASN A 33 -0.68 -14.31 5.11
CA ASN A 33 -1.59 -15.37 5.50
C ASN A 33 -1.94 -15.21 7.00
N ASN A 34 -3.13 -14.70 7.29
CA ASN A 34 -3.63 -14.54 8.66
C ASN A 34 -4.59 -15.67 9.06
N THR A 35 -4.51 -16.82 8.39
CA THR A 35 -5.23 -18.03 8.78
C THR A 35 -4.37 -18.92 9.68
N ALA A 36 -5.00 -19.93 10.29
CA ALA A 36 -4.34 -20.92 11.13
C ALA A 36 -3.65 -22.04 10.33
N SER A 37 -3.83 -22.08 9.01
CA SER A 37 -3.43 -23.19 8.14
C SER A 37 -2.55 -22.68 6.98
N ARG A 38 -1.90 -23.58 6.23
CA ARG A 38 -1.02 -23.17 5.11
C ARG A 38 -1.85 -22.88 3.88
N VAL A 39 -1.54 -21.77 3.23
CA VAL A 39 -2.22 -21.36 2.00
C VAL A 39 -1.29 -21.53 0.82
N SER A 40 -1.74 -22.26 -0.19
CA SER A 40 -1.11 -22.30 -1.50
C SER A 40 -1.70 -21.20 -2.36
N LEU A 41 -0.84 -20.35 -2.90
CA LEU A 41 -1.25 -19.15 -3.62
C LEU A 41 -0.76 -19.18 -5.07
N ALA A 42 -1.62 -18.73 -5.97
CA ALA A 42 -1.29 -18.37 -7.33
C ALA A 42 -1.61 -16.88 -7.54
N MET A 43 -0.93 -16.23 -8.46
CA MET A 43 -1.16 -14.85 -8.80
C MET A 43 -1.08 -14.65 -10.30
N ALA A 44 -1.70 -13.58 -10.77
CA ALA A 44 -1.57 -13.16 -12.14
C ALA A 44 -1.47 -11.64 -12.22
N HIS A 45 -0.72 -11.16 -13.19
CA HIS A 45 -0.54 -9.75 -13.46
C HIS A 45 -0.41 -9.52 -14.96
N THR A 46 -0.46 -8.25 -15.36
CA THR A 46 -0.11 -7.84 -16.72
C THR A 46 1.33 -7.34 -16.74
N ASP A 47 2.12 -7.75 -17.72
CA ASP A 47 3.47 -7.22 -17.97
C ASP A 47 3.42 -6.20 -19.12
N GLY A 48 2.56 -5.17 -18.97
CA GLY A 48 2.34 -4.10 -19.94
C GLY A 48 1.48 -4.44 -21.15
N ALA A 49 1.49 -5.68 -21.64
CA ALA A 49 0.63 -6.13 -22.75
C ALA A 49 0.16 -7.58 -22.63
N ALA A 50 0.99 -8.45 -22.03
CA ALA A 50 0.69 -9.87 -21.87
C ALA A 50 0.20 -10.16 -20.45
N TRP A 51 -0.81 -11.02 -20.35
CA TRP A 51 -1.22 -11.62 -19.08
C TRP A 51 -0.25 -12.72 -18.71
N VAL A 52 0.20 -12.73 -17.46
CA VAL A 52 1.05 -13.80 -16.92
C VAL A 52 0.41 -14.30 -15.63
N SER A 53 0.24 -15.62 -15.49
CA SER A 53 -0.15 -16.27 -14.25
C SER A 53 0.96 -17.19 -13.75
N GLU A 54 1.21 -17.13 -12.45
CA GLU A 54 2.30 -17.82 -11.77
C GLU A 54 1.81 -18.40 -10.44
N GLY A 55 2.45 -19.45 -9.95
CA GLY A 55 2.10 -20.17 -8.72
C GLY A 55 2.83 -21.51 -8.67
N TRP A 56 2.82 -22.32 -7.62
CA TRP A 56 2.13 -22.16 -6.35
C TRP A 56 3.13 -21.74 -5.26
N TRP A 57 2.91 -20.56 -4.68
CA TRP A 57 3.65 -20.16 -3.48
C TRP A 57 3.01 -20.79 -2.25
N ASN A 58 3.83 -21.35 -1.37
CA ASN A 58 3.37 -21.92 -0.12
C ASN A 58 3.59 -20.93 1.03
N LEU A 59 2.51 -20.35 1.54
CA LEU A 59 2.55 -19.41 2.67
C LEU A 59 2.23 -20.16 3.96
N LYS A 60 3.10 -20.04 4.97
CA LYS A 60 2.86 -20.64 6.28
C LYS A 60 1.73 -19.89 7.02
N ALA A 61 1.09 -20.56 7.97
CA ALA A 61 0.11 -19.94 8.84
C ALA A 61 0.69 -18.72 9.56
N SER A 62 -0.06 -17.62 9.65
CA SER A 62 0.32 -16.38 10.34
C SER A 62 1.65 -15.75 9.85
N THR A 63 2.01 -15.94 8.57
CA THR A 63 3.23 -15.37 7.98
C THR A 63 2.94 -14.49 6.78
N CYS A 64 3.82 -13.52 6.54
CA CYS A 64 3.76 -12.67 5.35
C CYS A 64 4.94 -12.96 4.42
N GLU A 65 4.64 -13.27 3.17
CA GLU A 65 5.63 -13.55 2.14
C GLU A 65 5.58 -12.45 1.07
N THR A 66 6.74 -12.06 0.55
CA THR A 66 6.82 -11.14 -0.60
C THR A 66 6.84 -11.98 -1.87
N LEU A 67 5.80 -11.86 -2.70
CA LEU A 67 5.70 -12.61 -3.96
C LEU A 67 6.47 -11.93 -5.08
N LEU A 68 6.33 -10.61 -5.20
CA LEU A 68 7.08 -9.80 -6.16
C LEU A 68 7.95 -8.80 -5.42
N ARG A 69 9.21 -8.74 -5.84
CA ARG A 69 10.17 -7.74 -5.37
C ARG A 69 10.43 -6.70 -6.45
N GLY A 70 10.34 -5.43 -6.11
CA GLY A 70 10.58 -4.30 -7.03
C GLY A 70 9.28 -3.64 -7.55
N ALA A 71 9.46 -2.52 -8.26
CA ALA A 71 8.36 -1.67 -8.73
C ALA A 71 7.24 -2.49 -9.41
N LEU A 72 6.04 -2.38 -8.84
CA LEU A 72 4.82 -3.01 -9.36
C LEU A 72 4.57 -2.48 -10.77
N ALA A 73 4.70 -3.35 -11.78
CA ALA A 73 4.50 -2.99 -13.18
C ALA A 73 3.02 -2.91 -13.58
N ALA A 74 2.13 -3.47 -12.76
CA ALA A 74 0.69 -3.52 -12.99
C ALA A 74 -0.08 -2.74 -11.91
N GLU A 75 -1.21 -2.16 -12.28
CA GLU A 75 -2.18 -1.54 -11.35
C GLU A 75 -3.10 -2.58 -10.70
N PHE A 76 -3.34 -3.69 -11.39
CA PHE A 76 -4.22 -4.77 -10.95
C PHE A 76 -3.45 -6.06 -10.80
N TYR A 77 -3.51 -6.62 -9.59
CA TYR A 77 -2.99 -7.93 -9.27
C TYR A 77 -4.13 -8.88 -9.00
N TYR A 78 -4.02 -10.08 -9.53
CA TYR A 78 -5.02 -11.12 -9.37
C TYR A 78 -4.43 -12.20 -8.49
N VAL A 79 -5.13 -12.62 -7.45
CA VAL A 79 -4.66 -13.66 -6.54
C VAL A 79 -5.69 -14.76 -6.39
N TYR A 80 -5.23 -15.99 -6.35
CA TYR A 80 -6.03 -17.17 -6.00
C TYR A 80 -5.33 -17.89 -4.86
N GLY A 81 -6.06 -18.25 -3.81
CA GLY A 81 -5.52 -19.00 -2.69
C GLY A 81 -6.35 -20.24 -2.43
N ILE A 82 -5.70 -21.32 -1.99
CA ILE A 82 -6.35 -22.50 -1.43
C ILE A 82 -5.66 -22.91 -0.13
N ASP A 83 -6.47 -23.12 0.90
CA ASP A 83 -6.02 -23.63 2.20
C ASP A 83 -6.05 -25.16 2.24
N GLU A 84 -5.21 -25.76 3.10
CA GLU A 84 -5.23 -27.20 3.38
C GLU A 84 -6.58 -27.69 3.90
N SER A 85 -7.36 -26.82 4.55
CA SER A 85 -8.71 -27.14 5.04
C SER A 85 -9.79 -27.10 3.95
N GLY A 86 -9.43 -26.79 2.69
CA GLY A 86 -10.35 -26.66 1.57
C GLY A 86 -10.99 -25.27 1.42
N GLY A 87 -10.48 -24.28 2.16
CA GLY A 87 -10.88 -22.89 2.01
C GLY A 87 -10.30 -22.28 0.72
N GLU A 88 -11.11 -21.57 -0.08
CA GLU A 88 -10.64 -20.97 -1.33
C GLU A 88 -10.87 -19.45 -1.36
N TRP A 89 -9.84 -18.71 -1.78
CA TRP A 89 -9.93 -17.30 -2.15
C TRP A 89 -10.00 -17.19 -3.66
N LYS A 90 -11.23 -17.11 -4.17
CA LYS A 90 -11.50 -16.99 -5.60
C LYS A 90 -12.34 -15.77 -5.92
N GLY A 91 -12.14 -15.24 -7.12
CA GLY A 91 -12.93 -14.14 -7.66
C GLY A 91 -13.48 -14.44 -9.03
N LYS A 92 -13.85 -13.38 -9.76
CA LYS A 92 -14.52 -13.47 -11.06
C LYS A 92 -13.54 -13.46 -12.24
N ALA A 93 -12.25 -13.21 -12.00
CA ALA A 93 -11.26 -13.06 -13.06
C ALA A 93 -10.65 -14.43 -13.41
N PHE A 94 -11.06 -15.02 -14.53
CA PHE A 94 -10.61 -16.38 -14.91
C PHE A 94 -9.20 -16.42 -15.54
N MET A 95 -8.29 -17.15 -14.92
CA MET A 95 -6.89 -17.29 -15.34
C MET A 95 -6.52 -18.76 -15.54
N CYS A 96 -5.46 -19.02 -16.30
CA CYS A 96 -4.95 -20.38 -16.49
C CYS A 96 -4.06 -20.79 -15.30
N THR A 97 -4.23 -22.02 -14.82
CA THR A 97 -3.46 -22.60 -13.69
C THR A 97 -3.11 -24.06 -13.97
N ARG A 98 -2.28 -24.66 -13.11
CA ARG A 98 -1.86 -26.07 -13.17
C ARG A 98 -1.69 -26.64 -11.77
N ASP A 99 -1.59 -27.96 -11.64
CA ASP A 99 -1.43 -28.65 -10.36
C ASP A 99 -0.04 -28.48 -9.68
N ARG A 100 0.98 -28.08 -10.44
CA ARG A 100 2.36 -27.89 -9.94
C ARG A 100 2.83 -26.47 -10.21
N GLU A 101 3.99 -26.10 -9.66
CA GLU A 101 4.60 -24.80 -9.93
C GLU A 101 4.64 -24.49 -11.44
N PHE A 102 4.16 -23.30 -11.81
CA PHE A 102 3.84 -22.88 -13.15
C PHE A 102 4.08 -21.39 -13.34
N ARG A 103 4.37 -21.05 -14.59
CA ARG A 103 4.29 -19.72 -15.18
C ARG A 103 3.63 -19.89 -16.54
N ILE A 104 2.52 -19.19 -16.78
CA ILE A 104 1.72 -19.32 -17.99
C ILE A 104 1.47 -17.93 -18.55
N ASP A 105 1.93 -17.72 -19.77
CA ASP A 105 1.61 -16.53 -20.53
C ASP A 105 0.26 -16.72 -21.25
N GLY A 106 -0.59 -15.70 -21.14
CA GLY A 106 -1.93 -15.63 -21.72
C GLY A 106 -2.99 -16.36 -20.91
N ARG A 107 -4.20 -15.79 -20.92
CA ARG A 107 -5.39 -16.34 -20.23
C ARG A 107 -6.39 -17.05 -21.15
N GLN A 108 -6.07 -17.17 -22.44
CA GLN A 108 -6.95 -17.73 -23.46
C GLN A 108 -6.72 -19.23 -23.59
N ASP A 109 -7.78 -19.95 -23.97
CA ASP A 109 -7.76 -21.37 -24.34
C ASP A 109 -7.11 -22.29 -23.29
N CYS A 110 -7.25 -21.99 -21.99
CA CYS A 110 -6.60 -22.74 -20.90
C CYS A 110 -6.80 -24.26 -21.06
N PHE A 111 -8.05 -24.69 -21.27
CA PHE A 111 -8.40 -26.10 -21.39
C PHE A 111 -7.75 -26.79 -22.60
N VAL A 112 -7.74 -26.12 -23.77
CA VAL A 112 -7.13 -26.67 -25.00
C VAL A 112 -5.61 -26.76 -24.87
N ARG A 113 -5.02 -25.86 -24.07
CA ARG A 113 -3.59 -25.84 -23.74
C ARG A 113 -3.21 -26.82 -22.61
N GLY A 114 -4.19 -27.54 -22.03
CA GLY A 114 -3.95 -28.48 -20.93
C GLY A 114 -3.78 -27.82 -19.57
N PHE A 115 -4.41 -26.66 -19.37
CA PHE A 115 -4.43 -25.89 -18.13
C PHE A 115 -5.85 -25.80 -17.57
N ASP A 116 -5.93 -25.59 -16.26
CA ASP A 116 -7.19 -25.36 -15.56
C ASP A 116 -7.62 -23.90 -15.66
N ARG A 117 -8.93 -23.66 -15.55
CA ARG A 117 -9.52 -22.32 -15.57
C ARG A 117 -9.99 -21.95 -14.17
N THR A 118 -9.16 -21.22 -13.44
CA THR A 118 -9.42 -20.83 -12.04
C THR A 118 -9.82 -19.37 -11.95
N GLY A 119 -10.75 -19.04 -11.04
CA GLY A 119 -11.19 -17.66 -10.80
C GLY A 119 -10.33 -16.96 -9.75
N PHE A 120 -9.65 -15.89 -10.12
CA PHE A 120 -8.80 -15.10 -9.25
C PHE A 120 -9.57 -13.90 -8.70
N LEU A 121 -9.22 -13.51 -7.47
CA LEU A 121 -9.65 -12.28 -6.83
C LEU A 121 -8.84 -11.12 -7.37
N GLU A 122 -9.51 -10.08 -7.84
CA GLU A 122 -8.89 -8.85 -8.31
C GLU A 122 -8.54 -7.96 -7.11
N ILE A 123 -7.30 -7.50 -7.08
CA ILE A 123 -6.74 -6.58 -6.09
C ILE A 123 -6.31 -5.34 -6.84
N ASP A 124 -7.03 -4.24 -6.62
CA ASP A 124 -6.66 -2.92 -7.11
C ASP A 124 -5.60 -2.34 -6.18
N THR A 125 -4.36 -2.26 -6.67
CA THR A 125 -3.28 -1.61 -5.92
C THR A 125 -3.24 -0.11 -6.21
N GLY A 126 -3.88 0.37 -7.28
CA GLY A 126 -3.80 1.75 -7.75
C GLY A 126 -2.49 2.05 -8.50
N LYS A 127 -2.52 3.07 -9.38
CA LYS A 127 -1.45 3.43 -10.33
C LYS A 127 -0.11 3.82 -9.70
N ASP A 128 -0.14 4.28 -8.45
CA ASP A 128 1.02 4.81 -7.73
C ASP A 128 1.38 4.00 -6.47
N ALA A 129 0.74 2.85 -6.23
CA ALA A 129 1.12 2.03 -5.09
C ALA A 129 2.51 1.48 -5.29
N LYS A 130 3.40 1.89 -4.40
CA LYS A 130 4.76 1.37 -4.31
C LYS A 130 4.74 0.08 -3.50
N ASP A 131 3.95 0.02 -2.43
CA ASP A 131 3.86 -1.16 -1.56
C ASP A 131 2.41 -1.56 -1.36
N TRP A 132 2.13 -2.87 -1.50
CA TRP A 132 0.81 -3.40 -1.23
C TRP A 132 0.88 -4.68 -0.43
N THR A 133 0.02 -4.79 0.58
CA THR A 133 -0.10 -5.99 1.42
C THR A 133 -1.50 -6.55 1.34
N VAL A 134 -1.67 -7.74 0.76
CA VAL A 134 -2.94 -8.46 0.79
C VAL A 134 -3.03 -9.27 2.07
N GLN A 135 -4.10 -9.08 2.85
CA GLN A 135 -4.40 -9.87 4.04
C GLN A 135 -5.35 -11.01 3.66
N LEU A 136 -4.87 -12.25 3.67
CA LEU A 136 -5.70 -13.42 3.52
C LEU A 136 -6.28 -13.80 4.88
N THR A 137 -7.58 -13.56 5.04
CA THR A 137 -8.39 -13.99 6.18
C THR A 137 -9.36 -15.08 5.76
N ASP A 138 -9.86 -15.89 6.70
CA ASP A 138 -10.81 -16.99 6.46
C ASP A 138 -11.80 -16.73 5.30
N PRO A 139 -11.90 -17.64 4.33
CA PRO A 139 -12.66 -17.44 3.10
C PRO A 139 -14.14 -17.26 3.43
N GLY A 140 -14.66 -16.05 3.21
CA GLY A 140 -16.02 -15.66 3.59
C GLY A 140 -16.11 -14.27 4.25
N LYS A 141 -14.98 -13.72 4.70
CA LYS A 141 -14.88 -12.29 5.04
C LYS A 141 -14.13 -11.58 3.92
N PRO A 142 -14.73 -10.59 3.22
CA PRO A 142 -13.99 -9.72 2.33
C PRO A 142 -12.82 -9.14 3.12
N GLY A 143 -11.59 -9.44 2.68
CA GLY A 143 -10.38 -8.92 3.29
C GLY A 143 -10.52 -7.40 3.38
N ALA A 144 -10.41 -6.86 4.60
CA ALA A 144 -10.39 -5.43 4.79
C ALA A 144 -9.30 -4.83 3.89
N PRO A 145 -9.55 -3.67 3.25
CA PRO A 145 -8.54 -3.00 2.46
C PRO A 145 -7.26 -2.87 3.29
N PRO A 146 -6.07 -3.00 2.67
CA PRO A 146 -4.83 -2.86 3.40
C PRO A 146 -4.87 -1.55 4.15
N THR A 147 -4.64 -1.65 5.46
CA THR A 147 -4.32 -0.48 6.24
C THR A 147 -2.94 -0.05 5.74
N THR A 148 -2.91 0.79 4.70
CA THR A 148 -1.74 1.57 4.36
C THR A 148 -1.22 2.11 5.67
N PRO A 149 0.05 1.87 6.06
CA PRO A 149 0.63 2.58 7.18
C PRO A 149 0.48 4.04 6.83
N ALA A 150 -0.42 4.72 7.54
CA ALA A 150 -0.58 6.15 7.46
C ALA A 150 0.82 6.73 7.49
N ALA A 151 1.19 7.40 6.40
CA ALA A 151 2.43 8.13 6.30
C ALA A 151 2.58 8.91 7.61
N ALA A 152 3.60 8.56 8.36
CA ALA A 152 4.03 9.30 9.52
C ALA A 152 4.39 10.71 9.03
N ALA A 153 3.49 11.65 9.27
CA ALA A 153 3.74 13.07 9.31
C ALA A 153 2.57 13.71 10.04
N THR A 154 2.71 14.54 11.07
CA THR A 154 3.82 15.00 11.87
C THR A 154 3.11 15.61 13.07
N THR A 155 3.60 15.35 14.27
CA THR A 155 3.13 15.99 15.50
C THR A 155 3.22 17.51 15.33
N ALA A 156 2.08 18.18 15.16
CA ALA A 156 2.00 19.62 15.28
C ALA A 156 2.22 19.96 16.76
N PRO A 157 3.14 20.88 17.11
CA PRO A 157 3.25 21.34 18.49
C PRO A 157 2.01 22.12 18.86
N ALA A 158 1.38 21.70 19.96
CA ALA A 158 0.31 22.44 20.62
C ALA A 158 0.83 23.82 21.04
N THR A 159 0.26 24.88 20.47
CA THR A 159 0.40 26.24 20.99
C THR A 159 -0.46 26.37 22.25
N PRO A 160 0.08 26.78 23.41
CA PRO A 160 -0.74 27.05 24.58
C PRO A 160 -1.44 28.40 24.37
N ALA A 161 -2.76 28.38 24.17
CA ALA A 161 -3.58 29.58 24.23
C ALA A 161 -3.67 30.04 25.69
N LEU A 162 -2.91 31.09 26.01
CA LEU A 162 -2.94 31.78 27.27
C LEU A 162 -4.31 32.41 27.54
N ALA A 163 -4.71 32.28 28.80
CA ALA A 163 -5.93 32.78 29.39
C ALA A 163 -6.06 34.32 29.36
N GLY A 164 -7.31 34.78 29.30
CA GLY A 164 -7.83 35.79 30.23
C GLY A 164 -7.41 37.24 30.00
N VAL A 165 -8.21 37.97 29.23
CA VAL A 165 -8.36 39.42 29.35
C VAL A 165 -9.84 39.76 29.54
N PRO A 166 -10.26 40.32 30.69
CA PRO A 166 -11.59 40.89 30.87
C PRO A 166 -11.55 42.42 30.69
N ALA A 167 -12.60 43.01 30.08
CA ALA A 167 -13.15 44.36 30.32
C ALA A 167 -14.01 44.81 29.12
N PRO A 168 -14.85 45.86 29.22
CA PRO A 168 -15.52 46.42 30.40
C PRO A 168 -17.06 46.44 30.24
N THR A 169 -17.75 46.48 31.38
CA THR A 169 -19.16 46.86 31.51
C THR A 169 -19.38 48.33 31.16
N THR A 170 -20.37 48.61 30.31
CA THR A 170 -20.93 49.96 30.14
C THR A 170 -22.46 49.88 30.26
N PRO A 171 -23.11 50.70 31.11
CA PRO A 171 -24.55 50.63 31.34
C PRO A 171 -25.37 51.44 30.30
N ALA A 172 -26.68 51.19 30.36
CA ALA A 172 -27.80 51.71 29.55
C ALA A 172 -27.83 53.25 29.32
N PRO A 173 -28.76 53.70 28.45
CA PRO A 173 -29.87 54.43 29.04
C PRO A 173 -31.26 54.04 28.50
N ALA A 174 -32.25 54.47 29.28
CA ALA A 174 -33.67 54.20 29.23
C ALA A 174 -34.46 55.11 28.28
N ALA A 175 -35.76 54.78 28.18
CA ALA A 175 -36.91 55.62 27.79
C ALA A 175 -37.04 55.87 26.28
N ALA A 176 -38.20 56.00 25.64
CA ALA A 176 -39.65 56.02 25.94
C ALA A 176 -40.33 56.28 24.55
N PRO A 177 -41.65 56.47 24.39
CA PRO A 177 -42.79 56.33 25.30
C PRO A 177 -43.65 55.08 25.07
#